data_AF-A0A6B2MNR0-F1
#
_entry.id   AF-A0A6B2MNR0-F1
#
_cell.length_a   1.000
_cell.length_b   1.000
_cell.length_c   1.000
_cell.angle_alpha   90.00
_cell.angle_beta   90.00
_cell.angle_gamma   90.00
#
_symmetry.space_group_name_H-M   'P 1'
#
loop_
_entity.id
_entity.type
_entity.pdbx_description
1 polymer ?
#
loop_
_entity_poly.entity_id
_entity_poly.type
_entity_poly.pdbx_seq_one_letter_code
_entity_poly.pdbx_strand_id
1 'polypeptide(L)' 'MRVKPAPGLKVRDPHSKKLLPDDGIDVPDDSPVWNRILNDGDVVRDERPATATPISARAETEGDNA' A
#
# COMPACT_ATOMS: atom_id res chain seq x y z
N MET A 1 -7.77 5.03 -3.76
CA MET A 1 -6.87 5.01 -4.94
C MET A 1 -5.97 3.81 -4.86
N ARG A 2 -5.60 3.25 -6.01
CA ARG A 2 -4.57 2.21 -6.09
C ARG A 2 -3.22 2.87 -6.35
N VAL A 3 -2.24 2.59 -5.49
CA VAL A 3 -0.86 3.08 -5.62
C VAL A 3 0.10 1.90 -5.69
N LYS A 4 1.05 1.94 -6.62
CA LYS A 4 2.11 0.93 -6.75
C LYS A 4 3.48 1.57 -6.64
N PRO A 5 4.50 0.87 -6.14
CA PRO A 5 5.85 1.41 -6.09
C PRO A 5 6.33 1.77 -7.50
N ALA A 6 7.15 2.82 -7.60
CA ALA A 6 7.80 3.16 -8.85
C ALA A 6 8.69 2.00 -9.32
N PRO A 7 8.82 1.75 -10.64
CA PRO A 7 9.64 0.66 -11.17
C PRO A 7 11.08 0.74 -10.67
N GLY A 8 11.57 -0.32 -10.05
CA GLY A 8 12.92 -0.37 -9.48
C GLY A 8 13.05 0.25 -8.09
N LEU A 9 11.95 0.74 -7.50
CA LEU A 9 11.92 1.31 -6.16
C LEU A 9 11.19 0.38 -5.18
N LYS A 10 11.67 0.34 -3.94
CA LYS A 10 11.09 -0.45 -2.85
C LYS A 10 10.50 0.49 -1.81
N VAL A 11 9.22 0.81 -1.96
CA VAL A 11 8.52 1.71 -1.02
C VAL A 11 8.03 0.93 0.19
N ARG A 12 8.18 1.51 1.38
CA ARG A 12 7.62 0.98 2.61
C ARG A 12 6.32 1.68 2.95
N ASP A 13 5.36 0.91 3.41
CA ASP A 13 4.12 1.44 3.94
C ASP A 13 4.43 2.23 5.23
N PRO A 14 4.02 3.50 5.33
CA PRO A 14 4.27 4.34 6.49
C PRO A 14 3.59 3.84 7.77
N HIS A 15 2.48 3.12 7.65
CA HIS A 15 1.70 2.57 8.75
C HIS A 15 2.15 1.15 9.11
N SER A 16 2.11 0.23 8.14
CA SER A 16 2.43 -1.18 8.41
C SER A 16 3.94 -1.49 8.45
N LYS A 17 4.78 -0.56 7.98
CA LYS A 17 6.24 -0.70 7.83
C LYS A 17 6.67 -1.86 6.91
N LYS A 18 5.71 -2.51 6.24
CA LYS A 18 5.92 -3.58 5.27
C LYS A 18 6.29 -2.99 3.91
N LEU A 19 6.98 -3.78 3.10
CA LEU A 19 7.29 -3.38 1.74
C LEU A 19 6.03 -3.46 0.88
N LEU A 20 5.85 -2.49 -0.01
CA LEU A 20 4.75 -2.50 -0.95
C LEU A 20 4.97 -3.62 -1.97
N PRO A 21 3.92 -4.41 -2.30
CA PRO A 21 3.97 -5.35 -3.39
C PRO A 21 4.10 -4.61 -4.73
N ASP A 22 4.74 -5.25 -5.71
CA ASP A 22 4.90 -4.70 -7.07
C ASP A 22 3.54 -4.43 -7.76
N ASP A 23 2.51 -5.20 -7.40
CA ASP A 23 1.12 -5.00 -7.86
C ASP A 23 0.44 -3.76 -7.23
N GLY A 24 1.06 -3.15 -6.23
CA GLY A 24 0.51 -2.02 -5.48
C GLY A 24 -0.57 -2.39 -4.47
N ILE A 25 -1.08 -1.37 -3.77
CA ILE A 25 -2.08 -1.49 -2.71
C ILE A 25 -3.20 -0.46 -2.86
N ASP A 26 -4.37 -0.84 -2.38
CA ASP A 26 -5.54 0.02 -2.33
C ASP A 26 -5.48 0.85 -1.05
N VAL A 27 -5.41 2.17 -1.21
CA VAL A 27 -5.29 3.14 -0.12
C VAL A 27 -6.44 4.14 -0.16
N PRO A 28 -6.82 4.75 0.98
CA PRO A 28 -7.82 5.81 1.00
C PRO A 28 -7.37 7.01 0.15
N ASP A 29 -8.28 7.58 -0.64
CA ASP A 29 -8.01 8.76 -1.50
C ASP A 29 -7.71 10.03 -0.69
N ASP A 30 -8.26 10.11 0.52
CA ASP A 30 -8.09 11.21 1.45
C ASP A 30 -6.81 11.11 2.30
N SER A 31 -5.97 10.10 2.06
CA SER A 31 -4.77 9.89 2.85
C SER A 31 -3.67 10.90 2.49
N PRO A 32 -3.29 11.82 3.40
CA PRO A 32 -2.29 12.85 3.11
C PRO A 32 -0.89 12.27 2.92
N VAL A 33 -0.60 11.13 3.55
CA VAL A 33 0.72 10.49 3.46
C VAL A 33 0.93 9.90 2.06
N TRP A 34 -0.07 9.22 1.50
CA TRP A 34 0.02 8.66 0.16
C TRP A 34 0.07 9.74 -0.92
N ASN A 35 -0.66 10.84 -0.74
CA ASN A 35 -0.57 12.00 -1.63
C ASN A 35 0.84 12.60 -1.66
N ARG A 36 1.52 12.63 -0.51
CA ARG A 36 2.92 13.07 -0.44
C ARG A 36 3.86 12.10 -1.14
N ILE A 37 3.75 10.80 -0.89
CA ILE A 37 4.60 9.76 -1.51
C ILE A 37 4.39 9.73 -3.04
N LEU A 38 3.16 9.98 -3.51
CA LEU A 38 2.84 10.17 -4.93
C LEU A 38 3.55 11.40 -5.52
N ASN A 39 3.53 12.52 -4.80
CA ASN A 39 4.18 13.75 -5.21
C ASN A 39 5.72 13.64 -5.21
N ASP A 40 6.29 12.89 -4.27
CA ASP A 40 7.72 12.63 -4.18
C ASP A 40 8.20 11.68 -5.30
N GLY A 41 7.27 10.98 -5.97
CA GLY A 41 7.55 10.08 -7.09
C GLY A 41 7.98 8.68 -6.67
N ASP A 42 7.88 8.37 -5.37
CA ASP A 42 8.19 7.05 -4.83
C ASP A 42 7.14 6.01 -5.27
N VAL A 43 5.88 6.42 -5.41
CA VAL A 43 4.77 5.58 -5.89
C VAL A 43 4.07 6.23 -7.08
N VAL A 44 3.41 5.41 -7.89
CA VAL A 44 2.61 5.82 -9.04
C VAL A 44 1.17 5.35 -8.89
N ARG A 45 0.22 6.15 -9.36
CA ARG A 45 -1.21 5.80 -9.38
C ARG A 45 -1.46 4.72 -10.44
N ASP A 46 -2.20 3.67 -10.09
CA ASP A 46 -2.78 2.74 -11.07
C ASP A 46 -4.18 3.27 -11.44
N GLU A 47 -4.47 3.39 -12.73
CA GLU A 47 -5.73 3.98 -13.25
C GLU A 47 -6.91 3.01 -13.19
N ARG A 48 -6.69 1.75 -12.78
CA ARG A 48 -7.79 0.84 -12.49
C ARG A 48 -8.56 1.34 -11.27
N PRO A 49 -9.89 1.56 -11.37
CA PRO A 49 -10.70 1.93 -10.23
C PRO A 49 -10.62 0.78 -9.22
N ALA A 50 -9.99 1.07 -8.10
CA ALA A 50 -9.92 0.20 -6.94
C ALA A 50 -11.35 -0.07 -6.45
N THR A 51 -11.95 -1.17 -6.89
CA THR A 51 -13.15 -1.68 -6.23
C THR A 51 -12.73 -2.04 -4.81
N ALA A 52 -13.39 -1.42 -3.84
CA ALA A 52 -13.01 -1.41 -2.44
C ALA A 52 -12.78 -2.83 -1.87
N THR A 53 -11.59 -3.06 -1.30
CA THR A 53 -11.36 -3.51 0.10
C THR A 53 -9.88 -3.88 0.27
N PRO A 54 -9.05 -3.06 0.94
CA PRO A 54 -7.80 -3.57 1.45
C PRO A 54 -8.13 -4.40 2.69
N ILE A 55 -8.25 -5.72 2.50
CA ILE A 55 -7.93 -6.64 3.60
C ILE A 55 -6.44 -6.40 3.92
N SER A 56 -6.21 -5.54 4.91
CA SER A 56 -4.91 -5.43 5.56
C SER A 56 -4.54 -6.85 5.97
N ALA A 57 -3.58 -7.44 5.26
CA ALA A 57 -3.05 -8.75 5.55
C ALA A 57 -2.37 -8.69 6.92
N ARG A 58 -3.21 -8.98 7.92
CA ARG A 58 -2.88 -9.42 9.26
C ARG A 58 -2.13 -10.74 9.12
N ALA A 59 -0.86 -10.65 8.72
CA ALA A 59 0.13 -11.65 9.11
C ALA A 59 0.44 -11.39 10.59
N GLU A 60 -0.53 -11.71 11.44
CA GLU A 60 -0.31 -12.08 12.83
C GLU A 60 -0.31 -13.61 12.82
N THR A 61 0.88 -14.18 12.79
CA THR A 61 1.07 -15.56 13.26
C THR A 61 0.93 -15.50 14.78
N GLU A 62 -0.32 -15.44 15.26
CA GLU A 62 -0.64 -15.71 16.66
C GLU A 62 -1.35 -17.04 16.69
N GLY A 63 -0.56 -18.11 16.83
CA GLY A 63 -1.05 -19.44 17.09
C GLY A 63 -1.54 -19.51 18.54
N ASP A 64 -2.85 -19.67 18.70
CA ASP A 64 -3.50 -20.09 19.94
C ASP A 64 -3.60 -21.63 20.00
N ASN A 65 -3.57 -22.12 21.24
CA ASN A 65 -4.14 -23.37 21.76
C ASN A 65 -3.28 -24.64 21.89
N ALA A 66 -2.83 -24.94 23.11
CA ALA A 66 -3.40 -26.00 23.98
C ALA A 66 -2.76 -25.99 25.38
#